data_AF-A0A7G7L693-F1
#
_entry.id   AF-A0A7G7L693-F1
#
_cell.length_a   1.000
_cell.length_b   1.000
_cell.length_c   1.000
_cell.angle_alpha   90.00
_cell.angle_beta   90.00
_cell.angle_gamma   90.00
#
_symmetry.space_group_name_H-M   'P 1'
#
loop_
_entity.id
_entity.type
_entity.pdbx_description
1 polymer ?
#
loop_
_entity_poly.entity_id
_entity_poly.type
_entity_poly.pdbx_seq_one_letter_code
_entity_poly.pdbx_strand_id
1 'polypeptide(L)'
;MRLVASSDPGAVARWNAGQLLDERVVLATAVVRELQRSGGADIGGRSRVALDLLRRWVGERYKGGAETHARDGLADMVVPEGYEDTMRELTAATAICEALAMAWTADTQRELDGDIAEIRSLVAGHAW
;
A
#
# COMPACT_ATOMS: atom_id res chain seq x y z
N MET A 1 7.22 44.16 -20.39
CA MET A 1 6.88 43.38 -19.19
C MET A 1 5.91 42.28 -19.62
N ARG A 2 6.39 41.04 -19.77
CA ARG A 2 5.60 39.93 -20.32
C ARG A 2 4.91 39.24 -19.14
N LEU A 3 3.60 39.45 -18.99
CA LEU A 3 2.75 38.72 -18.06
C LEU A 3 2.86 37.23 -18.41
N VAL A 4 3.33 36.42 -17.46
CA VAL A 4 3.35 34.96 -17.57
C VAL A 4 1.89 34.49 -17.56
N ALA A 5 1.30 34.38 -18.74
CA ALA A 5 0.01 33.76 -18.96
C ALA A 5 0.23 32.25 -19.11
N SER A 6 -0.07 31.49 -18.05
CA SER A 6 -0.48 30.07 -18.07
C SER A 6 -0.15 29.42 -16.72
N SER A 7 -0.98 29.67 -15.71
CA SER A 7 -1.13 28.74 -14.58
C SER A 7 -2.14 27.68 -15.00
N ASP A 8 -1.68 26.49 -15.36
CA ASP A 8 -2.57 25.33 -15.59
C ASP A 8 -3.37 25.07 -14.30
N PRO A 9 -4.71 25.24 -14.32
CA PRO A 9 -5.55 25.10 -13.13
C PRO A 9 -5.47 23.71 -12.47
N GLY A 10 -5.04 22.68 -13.21
CA GLY A 10 -4.93 21.30 -12.72
C GLY A 10 -3.55 20.92 -12.18
N ALA A 11 -2.52 21.76 -12.32
CA ALA A 11 -1.14 21.39 -12.00
C ALA A 11 -0.93 21.00 -10.53
N VAL A 12 -1.52 21.77 -9.61
CA VAL A 12 -1.41 21.49 -8.16
C VAL A 12 -2.14 20.20 -7.78
N ALA A 13 -3.33 19.97 -8.36
CA ALA A 13 -4.10 18.75 -8.08
C ALA A 13 -3.37 17.50 -8.58
N ARG A 14 -2.78 17.54 -9.79
CA ARG A 14 -1.97 16.43 -10.32
C ARG A 14 -0.70 16.19 -9.50
N TRP A 15 -0.02 17.26 -9.08
CA TRP A 15 1.14 17.16 -8.19
C TRP A 15 0.79 16.48 -6.86
N ASN A 16 -0.29 16.90 -6.22
CA ASN A 16 -0.75 16.32 -4.97
C ASN A 16 -1.17 14.85 -5.14
N ALA A 17 -1.82 14.51 -6.25
CA ALA A 17 -2.18 13.13 -6.56
C ALA A 17 -0.93 12.23 -6.72
N GLY A 18 0.09 12.71 -7.43
CA GLY A 18 1.38 12.01 -7.56
C GLY A 18 2.06 11.82 -6.20
N GLN A 19 2.13 12.86 -5.37
CA GLN A 19 2.70 12.78 -4.01
C GLN A 19 1.99 11.73 -3.16
N LEU A 20 0.66 11.68 -3.18
CA LEU A 20 -0.11 10.69 -2.41
C LEU A 20 0.14 9.25 -2.89
N LEU A 21 0.28 9.04 -4.19
CA LEU A 21 0.67 7.75 -4.76
C LEU A 21 2.07 7.35 -4.29
N ASP A 22 3.04 8.25 -4.42
CA ASP A 22 4.44 7.98 -4.05
C ASP A 22 4.57 7.62 -2.57
N GLU A 23 3.93 8.40 -1.69
CA GLU A 23 3.92 8.13 -0.25
C GLU A 23 3.33 6.75 0.06
N ARG A 24 2.17 6.41 -0.52
CA ARG A 24 1.51 5.13 -0.28
C ARG A 24 2.32 3.96 -0.81
N VAL A 25 2.91 4.11 -2.00
CA VAL A 25 3.79 3.10 -2.63
C VAL A 25 4.99 2.82 -1.74
N VAL A 26 5.65 3.86 -1.23
CA VAL A 26 6.80 3.70 -0.33
C VAL A 26 6.41 2.90 0.91
N LEU A 27 5.27 3.21 1.54
CA LEU A 27 4.80 2.53 2.73
C LEU A 27 4.38 1.08 2.45
N ALA A 28 3.60 0.82 1.41
CA ALA A 28 3.20 -0.53 1.02
C ALA A 28 4.42 -1.39 0.63
N THR A 29 5.37 -0.82 -0.11
CA THR A 29 6.61 -1.50 -0.50
C THR A 29 7.49 -1.80 0.70
N ALA A 30 7.49 -0.96 1.75
CA ALA A 30 8.20 -1.26 2.98
C ALA A 30 7.70 -2.56 3.62
N VAL A 31 6.37 -2.78 3.67
CA VAL A 31 5.78 -4.04 4.16
C VAL A 31 6.27 -5.22 3.33
N VAL A 32 6.17 -5.12 2.00
CA VAL A 32 6.61 -6.18 1.07
C VAL A 32 8.09 -6.50 1.26
N ARG A 33 8.96 -5.49 1.40
CA ARG A 33 10.40 -5.69 1.59
C ARG A 33 10.74 -6.36 2.92
N GLU A 34 10.06 -6.03 4.01
CA GLU A 34 10.27 -6.73 5.28
C GLU A 34 9.83 -8.20 5.17
N LEU A 35 8.73 -8.48 4.49
CA LEU A 35 8.28 -9.86 4.22
C LEU A 35 9.26 -10.62 3.31
N GLN A 36 9.78 -9.98 2.26
CA GLN A 36 10.80 -10.58 1.38
C GLN A 36 12.05 -10.98 2.16
N ARG A 37 12.53 -10.12 3.08
CA ARG A 37 13.73 -10.41 3.89
C ARG A 37 13.55 -11.62 4.80
N SER A 38 12.32 -11.93 5.20
CA SER A 38 11.99 -13.09 6.03
C SER A 38 11.47 -14.29 5.24
N GLY A 39 11.44 -14.22 3.91
CA GLY A 39 10.84 -15.26 3.06
C GLY A 39 9.34 -15.44 3.30
N GLY A 40 8.64 -14.38 3.71
CA GLY A 40 7.21 -14.38 4.03
C GLY A 40 6.86 -15.17 5.30
N ALA A 41 7.84 -15.52 6.14
CA ALA A 41 7.62 -16.27 7.38
C ALA A 41 7.48 -15.36 8.61
N ASP A 42 8.15 -14.20 8.62
CA ASP A 42 8.01 -13.22 9.71
C ASP A 42 6.83 -12.29 9.41
N ILE A 43 5.64 -12.74 9.78
CA ILE A 43 4.45 -11.89 9.85
C ILE A 43 4.52 -10.93 11.05
N GLY A 44 5.46 -11.17 11.97
CA GLY A 44 5.75 -10.44 13.20
C GLY A 44 6.47 -9.10 13.05
N GLY A 45 6.94 -8.57 14.18
CA GLY A 45 8.06 -7.63 14.22
C GLY A 45 7.99 -6.46 13.23
N ARG A 46 8.93 -6.42 12.27
CA ARG A 46 9.11 -5.29 11.36
C ARG A 46 8.04 -5.20 10.28
N SER A 47 7.54 -6.33 9.77
CA SER A 47 6.49 -6.33 8.74
C SER A 47 5.19 -5.77 9.31
N ARG A 48 4.85 -6.11 10.56
CA ARG A 48 3.73 -5.50 11.29
C ARG A 48 3.93 -4.00 11.51
N VAL A 49 5.09 -3.57 11.99
CA VAL A 49 5.34 -2.13 12.21
C VAL A 49 5.20 -1.35 10.91
N ALA A 50 5.69 -1.88 9.79
CA ALA A 50 5.49 -1.26 8.48
C ALA A 50 4.00 -1.20 8.09
N LEU A 51 3.22 -2.26 8.36
CA LEU A 51 1.78 -2.28 8.11
C LEU A 51 1.03 -1.25 8.98
N ASP A 52 1.40 -1.12 10.24
CA ASP A 52 0.80 -0.14 11.17
C ASP A 52 1.07 1.30 10.70
N LEU A 53 2.28 1.58 10.17
CA LEU A 53 2.60 2.87 9.57
C LEU A 53 1.77 3.15 8.31
N LEU A 54 1.60 2.16 7.43
CA LEU A 54 0.73 2.27 6.26
C LEU A 54 -0.72 2.55 6.67
N ARG A 55 -1.27 1.75 7.59
CA ARG A 55 -2.65 1.90 8.09
C ARG A 55 -2.88 3.26 8.72
N ARG A 56 -1.92 3.76 9.51
CA ARG A 56 -1.99 5.12 10.05
C ARG A 56 -2.04 6.17 8.94
N TRP A 57 -1.15 6.08 7.95
CA TRP A 57 -1.13 7.02 6.82
C TRP A 57 -2.46 6.99 6.04
N VAL A 58 -3.03 5.79 5.84
CA VAL A 58 -4.33 5.61 5.20
C VAL A 58 -5.43 6.28 6.03
N GLY A 59 -5.50 6.02 7.34
CA GLY A 59 -6.53 6.59 8.21
C GLY A 59 -6.46 8.11 8.36
N GLU A 60 -5.27 8.70 8.21
CA GLU A 60 -5.08 10.16 8.18
C GLU A 60 -5.65 10.82 6.90
N ARG A 61 -5.72 10.08 5.79
CA ARG A 61 -6.09 10.61 4.46
C ARG A 61 -7.47 10.19 3.99
N TYR A 62 -7.83 8.95 4.30
CA TYR A 62 -9.09 8.32 3.95
C TYR A 62 -9.81 8.06 5.26
N LYS A 63 -11.05 8.55 5.39
CA LYS A 63 -11.84 8.31 6.61
C LYS A 63 -12.10 6.81 6.74
N GLY A 64 -11.28 6.13 7.53
CA GLY A 64 -11.45 4.73 7.88
C GLY A 64 -12.67 4.54 8.79
N GLY A 65 -13.24 3.33 8.73
CA GLY A 65 -14.24 2.89 9.69
C GLY A 65 -13.63 2.63 11.08
N ALA A 66 -14.27 1.77 11.88
CA ALA A 66 -13.71 1.35 13.17
C ALA A 66 -12.34 0.66 13.02
N GLU A 67 -12.09 0.04 11.87
CA GLU A 67 -10.80 -0.51 11.45
C GLU A 67 -10.33 0.17 10.17
N THR A 68 -9.02 0.42 10.06
CA THR A 68 -8.40 0.96 8.86
C THR A 68 -7.66 -0.14 8.10
N HIS A 69 -8.09 -0.39 6.88
CA HIS A 69 -7.49 -1.38 5.99
C HIS A 69 -6.45 -0.72 5.07
N ALA A 70 -5.43 -1.48 4.66
CA ALA A 70 -4.42 -0.99 3.73
C ALA A 70 -5.01 -0.63 2.36
N ARG A 71 -6.16 -1.22 1.99
CA ARG A 71 -6.92 -0.96 0.75
C ARG A 71 -7.87 0.24 0.80
N ASP A 72 -8.10 0.84 1.97
CA ASP A 72 -9.09 1.93 2.08
C ASP A 72 -8.68 3.11 1.19
N GLY A 73 -9.67 3.66 0.47
CA GLY A 73 -9.46 4.77 -0.47
C GLY A 73 -8.56 4.46 -1.67
N LEU A 74 -8.12 3.21 -1.89
CA LEU A 74 -7.28 2.83 -3.03
C LEU A 74 -8.00 3.05 -4.37
N ALA A 75 -9.27 2.65 -4.45
CA ALA A 75 -10.08 2.82 -5.65
C ALA A 75 -10.43 4.30 -5.94
N ASP A 76 -10.35 5.15 -4.93
CA ASP A 76 -10.66 6.58 -5.02
C ASP A 76 -9.42 7.44 -5.33
N MET A 77 -8.23 6.83 -5.48
CA MET A 77 -7.00 7.55 -5.80
C MET A 77 -7.06 8.09 -7.23
N VAL A 78 -6.76 9.38 -7.35
CA VAL A 78 -6.51 9.99 -8.66
C VAL A 78 -5.16 9.50 -9.17
N VAL A 79 -5.15 8.90 -10.36
CA VAL A 79 -3.92 8.42 -11.03
C VAL A 79 -3.52 9.42 -12.11
N PRO A 80 -2.42 10.17 -11.93
CA PRO A 80 -1.87 11.01 -12.99
C PRO A 80 -1.41 10.18 -14.19
N GLU A 81 -1.39 10.79 -15.38
CA GLU A 81 -0.79 10.18 -16.56
C GLU A 81 0.67 9.77 -16.30
N GLY A 82 1.03 8.53 -16.65
CA GLY A 82 2.36 7.96 -16.43
C GLY A 82 2.56 7.25 -15.09
N TYR A 83 1.54 7.21 -14.23
CA TYR A 83 1.55 6.49 -12.94
C TYR A 83 0.78 5.17 -12.98
N GLU A 84 0.35 4.69 -14.15
CA GLU A 84 -0.47 3.49 -14.29
C GLU A 84 0.26 2.22 -13.82
N ASP A 85 1.56 2.13 -14.09
CA ASP A 85 2.41 1.03 -13.61
C ASP A 85 2.56 1.09 -12.09
N THR A 86 2.84 2.29 -11.54
CA THR A 86 2.90 2.56 -10.11
C THR A 86 1.60 2.17 -9.39
N MET A 87 0.44 2.47 -9.98
CA MET A 87 -0.86 2.11 -9.41
C MET A 87 -1.08 0.58 -9.44
N ARG A 88 -0.64 -0.10 -10.50
CA ARG A 88 -0.71 -1.57 -10.59
C ARG A 88 0.16 -2.23 -9.52
N GLU A 89 1.37 -1.72 -9.37
CA GLU A 89 2.33 -2.12 -8.34
C GLU A 89 1.77 -1.90 -6.93
N LEU A 90 1.24 -0.72 -6.65
CA LEU A 90 0.61 -0.36 -5.39
C LEU A 90 -0.58 -1.27 -5.07
N THR A 91 -1.41 -1.58 -6.06
CA THR A 91 -2.58 -2.45 -5.89
C THR A 91 -2.14 -3.82 -5.40
N ALA A 92 -1.11 -4.38 -6.02
CA ALA A 92 -0.66 -5.70 -5.67
C ALA A 92 0.19 -5.74 -4.37
N ALA A 93 0.97 -4.69 -4.07
CA ALA A 93 1.58 -4.52 -2.74
C ALA A 93 0.53 -4.39 -1.64
N THR A 94 -0.59 -3.71 -1.92
CA THR A 94 -1.73 -3.58 -1.00
C THR A 94 -2.39 -4.94 -0.73
N ALA A 95 -2.52 -5.80 -1.75
CA ALA A 95 -3.02 -7.17 -1.56
C ALA A 95 -2.16 -7.98 -0.58
N ILE A 96 -0.83 -7.85 -0.66
CA ILE A 96 0.10 -8.46 0.31
C ILE A 96 -0.13 -7.90 1.72
N CYS A 97 -0.37 -6.59 1.85
CA CYS A 97 -0.64 -5.94 3.14
C CYS A 97 -1.95 -6.44 3.77
N GLU A 98 -2.99 -6.68 2.97
CA GLU A 98 -4.26 -7.27 3.45
C GLU A 98 -4.07 -8.73 3.87
N ALA A 99 -3.35 -9.54 3.09
CA ALA A 99 -3.04 -10.92 3.47
C ALA A 99 -2.26 -10.98 4.79
N LEU A 100 -1.30 -10.06 4.99
CA LEU A 100 -0.62 -9.89 6.27
C LEU A 100 -1.61 -9.56 7.39
N ALA A 101 -2.49 -8.58 7.18
CA ALA A 101 -3.51 -8.24 8.19
C ALA A 101 -4.38 -9.44 8.58
N MET A 102 -4.82 -10.23 7.60
CA MET A 102 -5.61 -11.44 7.84
C MET A 102 -4.86 -12.46 8.70
N ALA A 103 -3.58 -12.72 8.41
CA ALA A 103 -2.74 -13.63 9.17
C ALA A 103 -2.66 -13.24 10.67
N TRP A 104 -2.68 -11.93 10.98
CA TRP A 104 -2.66 -11.44 12.37
C TRP A 104 -3.98 -11.62 13.11
N THR A 105 -5.08 -11.69 12.37
CA THR A 105 -6.43 -11.84 12.91
C THR A 105 -6.96 -13.26 12.77
N ALA A 106 -6.14 -14.20 12.28
CA ALA A 106 -6.52 -15.59 12.13
C ALA A 106 -6.88 -16.20 13.49
N ASP A 107 -8.10 -16.75 13.59
CA ASP A 107 -8.61 -17.36 14.81
C ASP A 107 -8.10 -18.79 14.98
N THR A 108 -7.69 -19.43 13.88
CA THR A 108 -7.21 -20.82 13.87
C THR A 108 -5.84 -20.96 13.23
N GLN A 109 -5.08 -21.97 13.66
CA GLN A 109 -3.79 -22.31 13.04
C GLN A 109 -3.94 -22.61 11.54
N ARG A 110 -5.06 -23.22 11.14
CA ARG A 110 -5.35 -23.55 9.73
C ARG A 110 -5.50 -22.30 8.86
N GLU A 111 -6.14 -21.25 9.38
CA GLU A 111 -6.27 -19.96 8.70
C GLU A 111 -4.90 -19.29 8.61
N LEU A 112 -4.17 -19.24 9.72
CA LEU A 112 -2.83 -18.70 9.77
C LEU A 112 -1.89 -19.36 8.75
N ASP A 113 -1.90 -20.69 8.66
CA ASP A 113 -1.08 -21.43 7.69
C ASP A 113 -1.48 -21.11 6.25
N GLY A 114 -2.78 -20.92 6.00
CA GLY A 114 -3.32 -20.50 4.71
C GLY A 114 -2.87 -19.09 4.32
N ASP A 115 -2.98 -18.14 5.24
CA ASP A 115 -2.59 -16.74 5.02
C ASP A 115 -1.07 -16.63 4.81
N ILE A 116 -0.26 -17.38 5.56
CA ILE A 116 1.21 -17.43 5.34
C ILE A 116 1.54 -18.01 3.97
N ALA A 117 0.82 -19.05 3.52
CA ALA A 117 1.02 -19.62 2.20
C ALA A 117 0.67 -18.62 1.08
N GLU A 118 -0.42 -17.87 1.26
CA GLU A 118 -0.82 -16.79 0.36
C GLU A 118 0.22 -15.67 0.30
N ILE A 119 0.68 -15.18 1.46
CA ILE A 119 1.73 -14.16 1.56
C ILE A 119 2.98 -14.60 0.81
N ARG A 120 3.44 -15.84 1.02
CA ARG A 120 4.62 -16.37 0.32
C ARG A 120 4.42 -16.42 -1.19
N SER A 121 3.25 -16.85 -1.65
CA SER A 121 2.92 -16.89 -3.08
C SER A 121 2.93 -15.49 -3.70
N LEU A 122 2.29 -14.52 -3.05
CA LEU A 122 2.21 -13.15 -3.52
C LEU A 122 3.59 -12.48 -3.54
N VAL A 123 4.37 -12.63 -2.46
CA VAL A 123 5.72 -12.08 -2.35
C VAL A 123 6.66 -12.66 -3.40
N ALA A 124 6.55 -13.96 -3.71
CA ALA A 124 7.34 -14.59 -4.77
C ALA A 124 6.97 -14.09 -6.18
N GLY A 125 5.70 -13.73 -6.39
CA GLY A 125 5.23 -13.09 -7.62
C GLY A 125 5.63 -11.61 -7.74
N HIS A 126 5.98 -10.98 -6.62
CA HIS A 126 6.41 -9.57 -6.52
C HIS A 126 7.93 -9.45 -6.50
N ALA A 127 8.58 -9.71 -7.63
CA ALA A 127 10.00 -9.41 -7.84
C ALA A 127 10.15 -8.04 -8.52
N TRP A 128 10.84 -7.11 -7.85
CA TRP A 128 11.18 -5.78 -8.37
C TRP A 128 12.71 -5.66 -8.41
#